data_AF-A0A7W1L1V1-F1
#
_entry.id   AF-A0A7W1L1V1-F1
#
_cell.length_a   1.000
_cell.length_b   1.000
_cell.length_c   1.000
_cell.angle_alpha   90.00
_cell.angle_beta   90.00
_cell.angle_gamma   90.00
#
_symmetry.space_group_name_H-M   'P 1'
#
loop_
_entity.id
_entity.type
_entity.pdbx_description
1 polymer ?
#
loop_
_entity_poly.entity_id
_entity_poly.type
_entity_poly.pdbx_seq_one_letter_code
_entity_poly.pdbx_strand_id
1 'polypeptide(L)'
;KKPLKERLNIVLSRSSEIEPQESVIMLRDRLSVLSLRAYLGCDLFIIGGEQVFRAFQNEIESWIVTEVPLEVEGADTFMPKDFLQGFSPVDSLALEENLRVTFYERTSKPSPAHI
;
A
#
# COMPACT_ATOMS: atom_id res chain seq x y z
N LYS A 1 -6.81 8.64 15.19
CA LYS A 1 -6.20 7.29 15.05
C LYS A 1 -4.97 7.25 15.95
N LYS A 2 -4.65 6.11 16.58
CA LYS A 2 -3.44 5.96 17.42
C LYS A 2 -2.27 5.45 16.58
N PRO A 3 -1.02 5.82 16.88
CA PRO A 3 0.15 5.29 16.20
C PRO A 3 0.25 3.77 16.37
N LEU A 4 0.66 3.12 15.30
CA LEU A 4 0.96 1.71 15.24
C LEU A 4 2.28 1.42 15.99
N LYS A 5 2.26 0.52 16.99
CA LYS A 5 3.44 0.14 17.79
C LYS A 5 4.56 -0.43 16.91
N GLU A 6 5.81 -0.20 17.33
CA GLU A 6 7.06 -0.67 16.67
C GLU A 6 7.15 -0.27 15.19
N ARG A 7 6.54 0.86 14.82
CA ARG A 7 6.47 1.35 13.44
C ARG A 7 6.67 2.86 13.41
N LEU A 8 7.38 3.33 12.39
CA LEU A 8 7.38 4.75 12.04
C LEU A 8 6.06 5.06 11.31
N ASN A 9 5.19 5.80 11.98
CA ASN A 9 3.86 6.11 11.43
C ASN A 9 3.95 7.34 10.52
N ILE A 10 3.51 7.20 9.28
CA ILE A 10 3.43 8.31 8.33
C ILE A 10 1.96 8.54 7.98
N VAL A 11 1.48 9.78 8.16
CA VAL A 11 0.14 10.18 7.76
C VAL A 11 0.24 11.18 6.63
N LEU A 12 -0.40 10.85 5.51
CA LEU A 12 -0.54 11.73 4.37
C LEU A 12 -1.79 12.61 4.53
N SER A 13 -1.62 13.92 4.68
CA SER A 13 -2.73 14.86 4.80
C SER A 13 -2.41 16.20 4.16
N ARG A 14 -3.42 16.74 3.45
CA ARG A 14 -3.38 18.10 2.90
C ARG A 14 -3.81 19.16 3.92
N SER A 15 -4.45 18.76 5.03
CA SER A 15 -4.90 19.68 6.08
C SER A 15 -3.73 20.09 6.97
N SER A 16 -3.61 21.40 7.21
CA SER A 16 -2.67 21.98 8.18
C SER A 16 -3.17 21.93 9.62
N GLU A 17 -4.41 21.53 9.86
CA GLU A 17 -5.07 21.56 11.19
C GLU A 17 -4.89 20.27 11.99
N ILE A 18 -4.02 19.35 11.54
CA ILE A 18 -3.78 18.11 12.27
C ILE A 18 -2.73 18.36 13.33
N GLU A 19 -3.17 18.30 14.59
CA GLU A 19 -2.29 18.37 15.76
C GLU A 19 -1.16 17.32 15.64
N PRO A 20 0.11 17.74 15.80
CA PRO A 20 1.23 16.82 15.80
C PRO A 20 1.05 15.76 16.88
N GLN A 21 1.18 14.49 16.50
CA GLN A 21 1.21 13.38 17.45
C GLN A 21 2.65 12.91 17.61
N GLU A 22 3.04 12.64 18.85
CA GLU A 22 4.31 12.01 19.15
C GLU A 22 4.42 10.68 18.38
N SER A 23 5.58 10.41 17.76
CA SER A 23 5.87 9.26 16.89
C SER A 23 5.16 9.19 15.52
N VAL A 24 4.50 10.27 15.07
CA VAL A 24 3.89 10.36 13.74
C VAL A 24 4.56 11.44 12.89
N ILE A 25 4.97 11.08 11.67
CA ILE A 25 5.42 12.03 10.66
C ILE A 25 4.22 12.41 9.78
N MET A 26 3.92 13.71 9.71
CA MET A 26 2.89 14.26 8.83
C MET A 26 3.53 14.71 7.51
N LEU A 27 3.09 14.15 6.38
CA LEU A 27 3.53 14.57 5.05
C LEU A 27 2.33 15.05 4.22
N ARG A 28 2.58 15.98 3.30
CA ARG A 28 1.50 16.66 2.54
C ARG A 28 1.20 16.03 1.19
N ASP A 29 2.18 15.36 0.62
CA ASP A 29 2.10 14.80 -0.71
C ASP A 29 2.93 13.52 -0.83
N ARG A 30 2.65 12.81 -1.93
CA ARG A 30 3.29 11.55 -2.28
C ARG A 30 4.80 11.70 -2.50
N LEU A 31 5.27 12.78 -3.10
CA LEU A 31 6.69 12.97 -3.42
C LEU A 31 7.52 13.11 -2.14
N SER A 32 6.97 13.79 -1.13
CA SER A 32 7.57 13.89 0.20
C SER A 32 7.74 12.51 0.86
N VAL A 33 6.74 11.62 0.72
CA VAL A 33 6.82 10.24 1.23
C VAL A 33 7.91 9.45 0.49
N LEU A 34 7.95 9.53 -0.85
CA LEU A 34 8.95 8.85 -1.65
C LEU A 34 10.37 9.38 -1.42
N SER A 35 10.51 10.68 -1.14
CA SER A 35 11.80 11.29 -0.78
C SER A 35 12.28 10.75 0.57
N LEU A 36 11.38 10.60 1.54
CA LEU A 36 11.71 10.01 2.85
C LEU A 36 12.13 8.54 2.70
N ARG A 37 11.48 7.76 1.83
CA ARG A 37 11.81 6.34 1.56
C ARG A 37 13.30 6.14 1.32
N ALA A 38 13.97 7.03 0.59
CA ALA A 38 15.40 6.93 0.27
C ALA A 38 16.32 6.98 1.50
N TYR A 39 15.81 7.44 2.65
CA TYR A 39 16.54 7.52 3.91
C TYR A 39 16.09 6.48 4.94
N LEU A 40 15.06 5.68 4.62
CA LEU A 40 14.60 4.60 5.48
C LEU A 40 15.49 3.37 5.25
N GLY A 41 16.05 2.82 6.33
CA GLY A 41 16.78 1.54 6.30
C GLY A 41 15.85 0.32 6.34
N CYS A 42 14.59 0.47 5.95
CA CYS A 42 13.54 -0.54 6.01
C CYS A 42 12.49 -0.32 4.91
N ASP A 43 11.56 -1.27 4.77
CA ASP A 43 10.50 -1.20 3.78
C ASP A 43 9.41 -0.18 4.12
N LEU A 44 8.91 0.49 3.08
CA LEU A 44 7.76 1.40 3.17
C LEU A 44 6.46 0.65 2.83
N PHE A 45 5.62 0.44 3.83
CA PHE A 45 4.31 -0.19 3.65
C PHE A 45 3.20 0.85 3.43
N ILE A 46 2.52 0.77 2.29
CA ILE A 46 1.32 1.55 2.01
C ILE A 46 0.09 0.78 2.50
N ILE A 47 -0.59 1.30 3.52
CA ILE A 47 -1.71 0.59 4.20
C ILE A 47 -3.09 1.19 3.89
N GLY A 48 -3.18 2.06 2.88
CA GLY A 48 -4.43 2.66 2.41
C GLY A 48 -4.75 4.03 3.02
N GLY A 49 -5.98 4.56 2.85
CA GLY A 49 -7.12 3.97 2.13
C GLY A 49 -7.04 4.07 0.60
N GLU A 50 -8.17 3.90 -0.08
CA GLU A 50 -8.29 3.89 -1.55
C GLU A 50 -7.55 5.03 -2.26
N GLN A 51 -7.69 6.28 -1.80
CA GLN A 51 -7.00 7.43 -2.40
C GLN A 51 -5.47 7.31 -2.29
N VAL A 52 -4.99 6.71 -1.20
CA VAL A 52 -3.56 6.46 -0.99
C VAL A 52 -3.11 5.34 -1.93
N PHE A 53 -3.86 4.24 -2.05
CA PHE A 53 -3.52 3.19 -3.00
C PHE A 53 -3.44 3.72 -4.45
N ARG A 54 -4.42 4.54 -4.88
CA ARG A 54 -4.35 5.19 -6.20
C ARG A 54 -3.12 6.09 -6.35
N ALA A 55 -2.80 6.88 -5.33
CA ALA A 55 -1.68 7.80 -5.40
C ALA A 55 -0.34 7.09 -5.61
N PHE A 56 -0.14 5.92 -4.99
CA PHE A 56 1.13 5.18 -5.02
C PHE A 56 1.18 4.02 -6.02
N GLN A 57 0.12 3.79 -6.82
CA GLN A 57 -0.03 2.61 -7.68
C GLN A 57 1.17 2.36 -8.62
N ASN A 58 1.79 3.43 -9.13
CA ASN A 58 2.94 3.33 -10.04
C ASN A 58 4.26 3.00 -9.33
N GLU A 59 4.31 3.14 -8.00
CA GLU A 59 5.51 2.95 -7.18
C GLU A 59 5.50 1.64 -6.39
N ILE A 60 4.37 0.92 -6.35
CA ILE A 60 4.28 -0.36 -5.65
C ILE A 60 5.22 -1.39 -6.29
N GLU A 61 6.02 -2.08 -5.51
CA GLU A 61 6.94 -3.13 -5.98
C GLU A 61 6.35 -4.53 -5.76
N SER A 62 5.56 -4.68 -4.70
CA SER A 62 4.87 -5.92 -4.33
C SER A 62 3.55 -5.62 -3.62
N TRP A 63 2.60 -6.56 -3.71
CA TRP A 63 1.35 -6.52 -2.96
C TRP A 63 1.27 -7.71 -2.00
N ILE A 64 0.76 -7.46 -0.80
CA ILE A 64 0.32 -8.49 0.15
C ILE A 64 -1.18 -8.34 0.26
N VAL A 65 -1.94 -9.25 -0.34
CA VAL A 65 -3.40 -9.14 -0.47
C VAL A 65 -4.08 -10.21 0.36
N THR A 66 -4.89 -9.80 1.33
CA THR A 66 -5.80 -10.71 2.03
C THR A 66 -7.14 -10.74 1.30
N GLU A 67 -7.51 -11.91 0.81
CA GLU A 67 -8.83 -12.20 0.24
C GLU A 67 -9.74 -12.71 1.36
N VAL A 68 -10.76 -11.93 1.70
CA VAL A 68 -11.79 -12.27 2.69
C VAL A 68 -13.02 -12.79 1.93
N PRO A 69 -13.44 -14.06 2.11
CA PRO A 69 -14.59 -14.63 1.40
C PRO A 69 -15.91 -14.15 2.02
N LEU A 70 -16.12 -12.83 2.01
CA LEU A 70 -17.27 -12.15 2.57
C LEU A 70 -17.81 -11.15 1.54
N GLU A 71 -19.11 -11.22 1.30
CA GLU A 71 -19.83 -10.18 0.56
C GLU A 71 -20.29 -9.11 1.54
N VAL A 72 -19.99 -7.85 1.24
CA VAL A 72 -20.36 -6.69 2.07
C VAL A 72 -21.31 -5.80 1.28
N GLU A 73 -22.56 -5.74 1.71
CA GLU A 73 -23.55 -4.82 1.14
C GLU A 73 -23.21 -3.37 1.50
N GLY A 74 -23.37 -2.45 0.54
CA GLY A 74 -23.21 -1.02 0.79
C GLY A 74 -21.78 -0.54 1.02
N ALA A 75 -20.76 -1.28 0.57
CA ALA A 75 -19.38 -0.81 0.62
C ALA A 75 -19.22 0.53 -0.12
N ASP A 76 -18.62 1.52 0.55
CA ASP A 76 -18.44 2.89 0.02
C ASP A 76 -17.07 3.10 -0.66
N THR A 77 -16.14 2.16 -0.44
CA THR A 77 -14.74 2.28 -0.82
C THR A 77 -14.23 0.94 -1.33
N PHE A 78 -13.47 0.96 -2.42
CA PHE A 78 -12.95 -0.23 -3.09
C PHE A 78 -11.47 -0.05 -3.43
N MET A 79 -10.72 -1.15 -3.52
CA MET A 79 -9.40 -1.12 -4.13
C MET A 79 -9.48 -0.61 -5.59
N PRO A 80 -8.42 0.05 -6.12
CA PRO A 80 -8.36 0.35 -7.55
C PRO A 80 -8.54 -0.92 -8.37
N LYS A 81 -9.38 -0.92 -9.41
CA LYS A 81 -9.75 -2.14 -10.16
C LYS A 81 -8.56 -2.82 -10.85
N ASP A 82 -7.53 -2.04 -11.13
CA ASP A 82 -6.32 -2.38 -11.87
C ASP A 82 -5.08 -2.50 -10.96
N PHE A 83 -5.26 -2.55 -9.63
CA PHE A 83 -4.13 -2.54 -8.68
C PHE A 83 -3.12 -3.69 -8.88
N LEU A 84 -3.58 -4.84 -9.40
CA LEU A 84 -2.75 -6.01 -9.73
C LEU A 84 -2.23 -6.01 -11.18
N GLN A 85 -2.52 -4.98 -11.98
CA GLN A 85 -2.04 -4.91 -13.36
C GLN A 85 -0.50 -4.84 -13.38
N GLY A 86 0.12 -5.79 -14.10
CA GLY A 86 1.58 -5.89 -14.15
C GLY A 86 2.20 -6.54 -12.91
N PHE A 87 1.41 -7.30 -12.14
CA PHE A 87 1.88 -8.14 -11.05
C PHE A 87 1.51 -9.60 -11.30
N SER A 88 2.26 -10.52 -10.70
CA SER A 88 1.96 -11.95 -10.71
C SER A 88 2.04 -12.52 -9.30
N PRO A 89 1.15 -13.45 -8.94
CA PRO A 89 1.22 -14.10 -7.64
C PRO A 89 2.48 -14.96 -7.57
N VAL A 90 3.21 -14.86 -6.45
CA VAL A 90 4.45 -15.61 -6.21
C VAL A 90 4.31 -16.60 -5.07
N ASP A 91 3.40 -16.35 -4.12
CA ASP A 91 3.13 -17.24 -2.99
C ASP A 91 1.72 -17.01 -2.43
N SER A 92 1.21 -17.98 -1.68
CA SER A 92 -0.05 -17.88 -0.96
C SER A 92 -0.02 -18.64 0.35
N LEU A 93 -0.62 -18.04 1.38
CA LEU A 93 -0.82 -18.64 2.69
C LEU A 93 -2.32 -18.72 2.99
N ALA A 94 -2.78 -19.93 3.33
CA ALA A 94 -4.09 -20.11 3.93
C ALA A 94 -3.99 -19.76 5.42
N LEU A 95 -4.92 -18.93 5.89
CA LEU A 95 -5.10 -18.60 7.29
C LEU A 95 -6.40 -19.23 7.81
N GLU A 96 -6.70 -19.02 9.08
CA GLU A 96 -7.98 -19.41 9.68
C GLU A 96 -9.17 -18.72 8.98
N GLU A 97 -10.38 -19.23 9.21
CA GLU A 97 -11.63 -18.64 8.68
C GLU A 97 -11.72 -18.55 7.14
N ASN A 98 -11.04 -19.44 6.42
CA ASN A 98 -10.95 -19.45 4.96
C ASN A 98 -10.32 -18.17 4.36
N LEU A 99 -9.57 -17.42 5.17
CA LEU A 99 -8.80 -16.30 4.69
C LEU A 99 -7.60 -16.80 3.88
N ARG A 100 -7.28 -16.09 2.80
CA ARG A 100 -6.09 -16.36 2.00
C ARG A 100 -5.29 -15.08 1.86
N VAL A 101 -4.00 -15.16 2.13
CA VAL A 101 -3.05 -14.10 1.80
C VAL A 101 -2.29 -14.51 0.56
N THR A 102 -2.32 -13.68 -0.47
CA THR A 102 -1.54 -13.89 -1.70
C THR A 102 -0.51 -12.78 -1.85
N PHE A 103 0.73 -13.18 -2.06
CA PHE A 103 1.87 -12.29 -2.30
C PHE A 103 2.04 -12.13 -3.81
N TYR A 104 2.14 -10.89 -4.27
CA TYR A 104 2.34 -10.55 -5.68
C TYR A 104 3.60 -9.74 -5.85
N GLU A 105 4.35 -10.02 -6.91
CA GLU A 105 5.52 -9.25 -7.32
C GLU A 105 5.30 -8.64 -8.70
N ARG A 106 5.90 -7.47 -8.93
CA ARG A 106 5.82 -6.78 -10.22
C ARG A 106 6.49 -7.63 -11.29
N THR A 107 5.77 -7.92 -12.37
CA THR A 107 6.37 -8.60 -13.51
C THR A 107 7.39 -7.66 -14.14
N SER A 108 8.64 -8.11 -14.31
CA SER A 108 9.64 -7.32 -15.03
C SER A 108 9.05 -6.94 -16.39
N LYS A 109 9.07 -5.65 -16.76
CA LYS A 109 8.65 -5.21 -18.09
C LYS A 109 9.26 -6.13 -19.15
N PRO A 110 8.54 -6.54 -20.21
CA PRO A 110 9.21 -7.15 -21.34
C PRO A 110 10.31 -6.20 -21.79
N SER A 111 11.55 -6.70 -21.83
CA SER A 111 12.67 -6.01 -22.47
C SER A 111 12.19 -5.55 -23.85
N PRO A 112 12.34 -4.27 -24.24
CA PRO A 112 12.04 -3.88 -25.60
C PRO A 112 12.98 -4.69 -26.50
N ALA A 113 12.41 -5.64 -27.24
CA ALA A 113 13.11 -6.36 -28.29
C ALA A 113 13.81 -5.33 -29.16
N HIS A 114 15.13 -5.42 -29.22
CA HIS A 114 15.93 -4.59 -30.12
C HIS A 114 15.48 -4.89 -31.54
N ILE A 115 14.91 -3.87 -32.21
CA ILE A 115 14.73 -3.84 -33.66
C ILE A 115 15.69 -2.78 -34.19
#